data_AF-A0A356BAN9-F1
#
_entry.id   AF-A0A356BAN9-F1
#
_cell.length_a   1.000
_cell.length_b   1.000
_cell.length_c   1.000
_cell.angle_alpha   90.00
_cell.angle_beta   90.00
_cell.angle_gamma   90.00
#
_symmetry.space_group_name_H-M   'P 1'
#
loop_
_entity.id
_entity.type
_entity.pdbx_description
1 polymer ?
#
loop_
_entity_poly.entity_id
_entity_poly.type
_entity_poly.pdbx_seq_one_letter_code
_entity_poly.pdbx_strand_id
1 'polypeptide(L)'
;MPWPLGITWPSELSAHPAILLLVVLAARLIPMPAAYHPLMLFRYFAQQLAAKVNPDPERPRQQLYISGSLALLVAWLPAMALLYSLYQFSELPIVLDALLLYAGLDWYSTQQQAQKIQQRLQTGQLTLAREQAKSLLCRKTSTLSEMGLTKALLESLTLRSASHFVGVCLAFVLAGG
;
A
#
# COMPACT_ATOMS: atom_id res chain seq x y z
N MET A 1 11.17 2.21 38.01
CA MET A 1 11.43 3.50 38.69
C MET A 1 10.59 4.57 38.01
N PRO A 2 9.64 5.22 38.70
CA PRO A 2 8.79 6.26 38.11
C PRO A 2 9.53 7.62 38.01
N TRP A 3 9.34 8.32 36.89
CA TRP A 3 9.82 9.68 36.61
C TRP A 3 8.87 10.73 37.28
N PRO A 4 9.32 11.93 37.67
CA PRO A 4 8.65 12.77 38.68
C PRO A 4 7.35 13.49 38.25
N LEU A 5 6.72 13.13 37.13
CA LEU A 5 5.57 13.90 36.59
C LEU A 5 4.20 13.20 36.68
N GLY A 6 4.08 12.03 37.30
CA GLY A 6 2.77 11.41 37.53
C GLY A 6 1.95 11.07 36.27
N ILE A 7 2.55 11.21 35.08
CA ILE A 7 1.98 10.78 33.80
C ILE A 7 2.18 9.28 33.74
N THR A 8 1.17 8.53 34.21
CA THR A 8 1.07 7.10 33.92
C THR A 8 0.58 7.00 32.47
N TRP A 9 1.52 6.79 31.54
CA TRP A 9 1.14 6.33 30.20
C TRP A 9 0.30 5.07 30.38
N PRO A 10 -0.91 4.98 29.77
CA PRO A 10 -1.70 3.76 29.89
C PRO A 10 -0.83 2.58 29.43
N SER A 11 -0.79 1.49 30.20
CA SER A 11 0.05 0.32 29.93
C SER A 11 -0.13 -0.21 28.50
N GLU A 12 -1.34 -0.06 27.96
CA GLU A 12 -1.70 -0.30 26.57
C GLU A 12 -0.84 0.50 25.57
N LEU A 13 -0.63 1.81 25.79
CA LEU A 13 0.08 2.69 24.84
C LEU A 13 1.58 2.38 24.70
N SER A 14 2.17 1.69 25.67
CA SER A 14 3.60 1.39 25.67
C SER A 14 4.00 0.28 24.69
N ALA A 15 3.08 -0.64 24.38
CA ALA A 15 3.36 -1.81 23.53
C ALA A 15 3.27 -1.51 22.03
N HIS A 16 2.34 -0.64 21.62
CA HIS A 16 2.08 -0.30 20.22
C HIS A 16 3.29 0.25 19.44
N PRO A 17 4.10 1.21 19.98
CA PRO A 17 5.31 1.65 19.28
C PRO A 17 6.38 0.55 19.20
N ALA A 18 6.46 -0.33 20.19
CA ALA A 18 7.39 -1.47 20.17
C ALA A 18 6.97 -2.51 19.11
N ILE A 19 5.67 -2.77 18.98
CA ILE A 19 5.10 -3.65 17.95
C ILE A 19 5.32 -3.05 16.57
N LEU A 20 5.08 -1.75 16.40
CA LEU A 20 5.37 -1.07 15.14
C LEU A 20 6.83 -1.27 14.74
N LEU A 21 7.77 -1.02 15.65
CA LEU A 21 9.19 -1.23 15.40
C LEU A 21 9.52 -2.69 15.07
N LEU A 22 8.99 -3.64 15.82
CA LEU A 22 9.22 -5.07 15.62
C LEU A 22 8.66 -5.55 14.27
N VAL A 23 7.45 -5.13 13.92
CA VAL A 23 6.79 -5.47 12.65
C VAL A 23 7.52 -4.83 11.47
N VAL A 24 7.95 -3.57 11.58
CA VAL A 24 8.75 -2.92 10.54
C VAL A 24 10.07 -3.65 10.33
N LEU A 25 10.75 -4.07 11.42
CA LEU A 25 11.96 -4.89 11.33
C LEU A 25 11.68 -6.26 10.70
N ALA A 26 10.61 -6.94 11.12
CA ALA A 26 10.21 -8.23 10.56
C ALA A 26 9.86 -8.13 9.07
N ALA A 27 9.13 -7.08 8.65
CA ALA A 27 8.80 -6.79 7.26
C ALA A 27 10.04 -6.53 6.39
N ARG A 28 11.12 -6.00 6.97
CA ARG A 28 12.41 -5.82 6.29
C ARG A 28 13.20 -7.13 6.16
N LEU A 29 13.14 -8.00 7.17
CA LEU A 29 13.89 -9.26 7.21
C LEU A 29 13.21 -10.39 6.44
N ILE A 30 11.89 -10.42 6.45
CA ILE A 30 11.06 -11.45 5.81
C ILE A 30 10.22 -10.75 4.74
N PRO A 31 10.76 -10.48 3.54
CA PRO A 31 9.97 -9.95 2.46
C PRO A 31 9.01 -11.02 1.94
N MET A 32 7.69 -10.83 2.13
CA MET A 32 6.71 -11.73 1.51
C MET A 32 6.73 -11.57 -0.01
N PRO A 33 6.71 -12.68 -0.79
CA PRO A 33 6.53 -12.60 -2.22
C PRO A 33 5.18 -11.96 -2.55
N ALA A 34 5.15 -11.09 -3.57
CA ALA A 34 3.95 -10.34 -3.94
C ALA A 34 2.72 -11.23 -4.18
N ALA A 35 2.91 -12.49 -4.59
CA ALA A 35 1.83 -13.46 -4.84
C ALA A 35 1.04 -13.87 -3.58
N TYR A 36 1.65 -13.80 -2.40
CA TYR A 36 1.02 -14.20 -1.14
C TYR A 36 0.42 -13.01 -0.37
N HIS A 37 0.51 -11.80 -0.94
CA HIS A 37 0.07 -10.61 -0.25
C HIS A 37 -1.46 -10.50 -0.27
N PRO A 38 -2.15 -10.39 0.87
CA PRO A 38 -3.61 -10.38 0.93
C PRO A 38 -4.22 -9.21 0.13
N LEU A 39 -3.50 -8.08 0.04
CA LEU A 39 -3.92 -6.95 -0.77
C LEU A 39 -3.95 -7.23 -2.28
N MET A 40 -3.30 -8.29 -2.78
CA MET A 40 -3.35 -8.63 -4.20
C MET A 40 -4.77 -9.02 -4.63
N LEU A 41 -5.47 -9.80 -3.79
CA LEU A 41 -6.89 -10.15 -4.02
C LEU A 41 -7.76 -8.91 -4.02
N PHE A 42 -7.58 -8.02 -3.04
CA PHE A 42 -8.31 -6.77 -2.96
C PHE A 42 -8.04 -5.86 -4.18
N ARG A 43 -6.79 -5.78 -4.65
CA ARG A 43 -6.42 -5.02 -5.84
C ARG A 43 -7.07 -5.57 -7.10
N TYR A 44 -7.09 -6.89 -7.27
CA TYR A 44 -7.78 -7.53 -8.39
C TYR A 44 -9.30 -7.25 -8.34
N PHE A 45 -9.91 -7.41 -7.17
CA PHE A 45 -11.32 -7.07 -6.95
C PHE A 45 -11.62 -5.60 -7.30
N ALA A 46 -10.79 -4.67 -6.84
CA ALA A 46 -10.93 -3.25 -7.12
C ALA A 46 -10.80 -2.93 -8.61
N GLN A 47 -9.88 -3.59 -9.34
CA GLN A 47 -9.74 -3.43 -10.79
C GLN A 47 -10.98 -3.91 -11.55
N GLN A 48 -11.52 -5.08 -11.17
CA GLN A 48 -12.74 -5.63 -11.76
C GLN A 48 -13.95 -4.73 -11.47
N LEU A 49 -14.02 -4.17 -10.26
CA LEU A 49 -15.07 -3.23 -9.89
C LEU A 49 -14.96 -1.91 -10.66
N ALA A 50 -13.76 -1.37 -10.80
CA ALA A 50 -13.49 -0.16 -11.58
C ALA A 50 -13.89 -0.34 -13.06
N ALA A 51 -13.57 -1.49 -13.66
CA ALA A 51 -13.96 -1.80 -15.04
C ALA A 51 -15.49 -1.85 -15.23
N LYS A 52 -16.24 -2.30 -14.21
CA LYS A 52 -17.71 -2.33 -14.24
C LYS A 52 -18.35 -0.96 -14.04
N VAL A 53 -17.72 -0.13 -13.22
CA VAL A 53 -18.26 1.17 -12.76
C VAL A 53 -17.95 2.29 -13.75
N ASN A 54 -16.79 2.23 -14.42
CA ASN A 54 -16.36 3.20 -15.41
C ASN A 54 -16.06 2.57 -16.80
N PRO A 55 -17.05 1.95 -17.47
CA PRO A 55 -16.84 1.31 -18.78
C PRO A 55 -16.78 2.31 -19.94
N ASP A 56 -17.53 3.42 -19.86
CA ASP A 56 -17.76 4.34 -20.98
C ASP A 56 -17.22 5.74 -20.69
N PRO A 57 -16.33 6.30 -21.53
CA PRO A 57 -15.78 7.66 -21.36
C PRO A 57 -16.80 8.79 -21.49
N GLU A 58 -17.94 8.54 -22.14
CA GLU A 58 -18.94 9.56 -22.48
C GLU A 58 -20.09 9.69 -21.47
N ARG A 59 -20.05 8.94 -20.35
CA ARG A 59 -21.11 8.98 -19.35
C ARG A 59 -21.25 10.34 -18.65
N PRO A 60 -22.49 10.73 -18.27
CA PRO A 60 -22.72 11.96 -17.52
C PRO A 60 -21.99 11.91 -16.17
N ARG A 61 -21.34 13.03 -15.80
CA ARG A 61 -20.50 13.15 -14.59
C ARG A 61 -21.21 12.71 -13.32
N GLN A 62 -22.50 13.04 -13.18
CA GLN A 62 -23.30 12.68 -11.99
C GLN A 62 -23.40 11.16 -11.82
N GLN A 63 -23.60 10.41 -12.90
CA GLN A 63 -23.67 8.95 -12.86
C GLN A 63 -22.31 8.32 -12.53
N LEU A 64 -21.22 8.93 -12.99
CA LEU A 64 -19.85 8.51 -12.63
C LEU A 64 -19.57 8.72 -11.14
N TYR A 65 -20.00 9.85 -10.56
CA TYR A 65 -19.84 10.09 -9.12
C TYR A 65 -20.63 9.10 -8.27
N ILE A 66 -21.90 8.84 -8.62
CA ILE A 66 -22.76 7.91 -7.87
C ILE A 66 -22.24 6.49 -7.97
N SER A 67 -21.89 6.05 -9.18
CA SER A 67 -21.39 4.69 -9.38
C SER A 67 -20.01 4.49 -8.73
N GLY A 68 -19.13 5.50 -8.80
CA GLY A 68 -17.83 5.50 -8.12
C GLY A 68 -17.93 5.49 -6.60
N SER A 69 -18.82 6.30 -6.01
CA SER A 69 -19.02 6.30 -4.56
C SER A 69 -19.63 4.99 -4.07
N LEU A 70 -20.58 4.42 -4.82
CA LEU A 70 -21.15 3.11 -4.50
C LEU A 70 -20.10 2.00 -4.60
N ALA A 71 -19.23 2.05 -5.60
CA ALA A 71 -18.13 1.11 -5.74
C ALA A 71 -17.17 1.17 -4.56
N LEU A 72 -16.84 2.38 -4.08
CA LEU A 72 -16.03 2.55 -2.88
C LEU A 72 -16.68 1.87 -1.67
N LEU A 73 -17.98 2.10 -1.45
CA LEU A 73 -18.72 1.49 -0.34
C LEU A 73 -18.79 -0.03 -0.46
N VAL A 74 -19.06 -0.55 -1.65
CA VAL A 74 -19.12 -2.00 -1.92
C VAL A 74 -17.76 -2.66 -1.73
N ALA A 75 -16.66 -1.96 -2.00
CA ALA A 75 -15.32 -2.49 -1.72
C ALA A 75 -14.95 -2.40 -0.23
N TRP A 76 -15.27 -1.27 0.41
CA TRP A 76 -14.82 -0.97 1.76
C TRP A 76 -15.65 -1.67 2.84
N LEU A 77 -16.98 -1.65 2.73
CA LEU A 77 -17.87 -2.20 3.77
C LEU A 77 -17.65 -3.70 4.02
N PRO A 78 -17.57 -4.58 3.00
CA PRO A 78 -17.34 -6.00 3.24
C PRO A 78 -15.96 -6.28 3.82
N ALA A 79 -14.94 -5.53 3.37
CA ALA A 79 -13.58 -5.66 3.90
C ALA A 79 -13.53 -5.28 5.38
N MET A 80 -14.14 -4.14 5.76
CA MET A 80 -14.20 -3.71 7.16
C MET A 80 -15.05 -4.64 8.01
N ALA A 81 -16.20 -5.10 7.52
CA ALA A 81 -17.05 -6.04 8.25
C ALA A 81 -16.33 -7.37 8.52
N LEU A 82 -15.56 -7.87 7.55
CA LEU A 82 -14.74 -9.08 7.71
C LEU A 82 -13.64 -8.87 8.76
N LEU A 83 -12.89 -7.76 8.68
CA LEU A 83 -11.84 -7.45 9.64
C LEU A 83 -12.39 -7.25 11.06
N TYR A 84 -13.51 -6.54 11.20
CA TYR A 84 -14.17 -6.34 12.48
C TYR A 84 -14.67 -7.67 13.08
N SER A 85 -15.28 -8.53 12.27
CA SER A 85 -15.69 -9.87 12.71
C SER A 85 -14.50 -10.69 13.19
N LEU A 86 -13.39 -10.71 12.42
CA LEU A 86 -12.15 -11.39 12.82
C LEU A 86 -11.60 -10.86 14.14
N TYR A 87 -11.66 -9.55 14.35
CA TYR A 87 -11.22 -8.93 15.60
C TYR A 87 -12.08 -9.36 16.79
N GLN A 88 -13.41 -9.42 16.63
CA GLN A 88 -14.34 -9.87 17.68
C GLN A 88 -14.13 -11.32 18.09
N PHE A 89 -13.70 -12.19 17.17
CA PHE A 89 -13.41 -13.60 17.46
C PHE A 89 -11.97 -13.86 17.92
N SER A 90 -11.11 -12.84 17.98
CA SER A 90 -9.69 -13.03 18.27
C SER A 90 -9.41 -12.99 19.76
N GLU A 91 -8.85 -14.09 20.26
CA GLU A 91 -8.31 -14.19 21.62
C GLU A 91 -6.99 -13.39 21.78
N LEU A 92 -6.34 -13.01 20.68
CA LEU A 92 -5.06 -12.28 20.65
C LEU A 92 -5.13 -11.09 19.68
N PRO A 93 -5.84 -9.99 20.03
CA PRO A 93 -6.02 -8.83 19.16
C PRO A 93 -4.69 -8.21 18.74
N ILE A 94 -3.71 -8.17 19.65
CA ILE A 94 -2.39 -7.59 19.41
C ILE A 94 -1.61 -8.29 18.28
N VAL A 95 -1.85 -9.59 18.07
CA VAL A 95 -1.24 -10.36 16.97
C VAL A 95 -1.92 -10.03 15.65
N LEU A 96 -3.25 -9.81 15.67
CA LEU A 96 -3.96 -9.32 14.49
C LEU A 96 -3.49 -7.92 14.09
N ASP A 97 -3.30 -7.02 15.03
CA ASP A 97 -2.79 -5.67 14.76
C ASP A 97 -1.41 -5.73 14.10
N ALA A 98 -0.52 -6.60 14.63
CA ALA A 98 0.79 -6.84 14.05
C ALA A 98 0.71 -7.45 12.64
N LEU A 99 -0.21 -8.40 12.40
CA LEU A 99 -0.43 -9.01 11.09
C LEU A 99 -1.02 -8.03 10.08
N LEU A 100 -1.97 -7.19 10.50
CA LEU A 100 -2.58 -6.16 9.68
C LEU A 100 -1.57 -5.08 9.32
N LEU A 101 -0.75 -4.66 10.29
CA LEU A 101 0.35 -3.73 10.05
C LEU A 101 1.36 -4.35 9.07
N TYR A 102 1.77 -5.61 9.29
CA TYR A 102 2.69 -6.31 8.40
C TYR A 102 2.14 -6.42 6.98
N ALA A 103 0.87 -6.81 6.84
CA ALA A 103 0.15 -6.85 5.57
C ALA A 103 -0.08 -5.46 4.97
N GLY A 104 -0.02 -4.40 5.77
CA GLY A 104 -0.04 -3.03 5.29
C GLY A 104 1.29 -2.59 4.69
N LEU A 105 2.42 -3.21 5.06
CA LEU A 105 3.78 -2.85 4.62
C LEU A 105 4.23 -3.62 3.36
N ASP A 106 3.60 -3.41 2.21
CA ASP A 106 4.10 -3.87 0.91
C ASP A 106 5.27 -3.00 0.36
N TRP A 107 6.51 -3.37 0.71
CA TRP A 107 7.73 -2.76 0.15
C TRP A 107 8.28 -3.51 -1.07
N TYR A 108 8.05 -4.82 -1.12
CA TYR A 108 8.84 -5.72 -1.95
C TYR A 108 8.40 -5.69 -3.42
N SER A 109 7.09 -5.59 -3.68
CA SER A 109 6.53 -5.62 -5.03
C SER A 109 7.05 -4.47 -5.92
N THR A 110 7.12 -3.27 -5.34
CA THR A 110 7.57 -2.05 -6.02
C THR A 110 9.06 -2.08 -6.31
N GLN A 111 9.88 -2.55 -5.36
CA GLN A 111 11.33 -2.69 -5.53
C GLN A 111 11.69 -3.68 -6.64
N GLN A 112 11.00 -4.83 -6.70
CA GLN A 112 11.24 -5.80 -7.77
C GLN A 112 10.94 -5.23 -9.16
N GLN A 113 9.86 -4.46 -9.30
CA GLN A 113 9.52 -3.82 -10.58
C GLN A 113 10.57 -2.77 -10.97
N ALA A 114 11.04 -1.96 -10.01
CA ALA A 114 12.11 -1.00 -10.24
C ALA A 114 13.41 -1.66 -10.70
N GLN A 115 13.82 -2.75 -10.04
CA GLN A 115 15.01 -3.52 -10.39
C GLN A 115 14.93 -4.11 -11.80
N LYS A 116 13.76 -4.66 -12.18
CA LYS A 116 13.53 -5.15 -13.55
C LYS A 116 13.70 -4.05 -14.59
N ILE A 117 13.15 -2.86 -14.32
CA ILE A 117 13.28 -1.73 -15.25
C ILE A 117 14.73 -1.25 -15.33
N GLN A 118 15.44 -1.20 -14.20
CA GLN A 118 16.87 -0.86 -14.16
C GLN A 118 17.71 -1.84 -14.99
N GLN A 119 17.47 -3.15 -14.86
CA GLN A 119 18.15 -4.17 -15.67
C GLN A 119 17.88 -3.95 -17.17
N ARG A 120 16.64 -3.63 -17.55
CA ARG A 120 16.28 -3.35 -18.95
C ARG A 120 17.00 -2.11 -19.50
N LEU A 121 17.13 -1.07 -18.68
CA LEU A 121 17.90 0.12 -19.02
C LEU A 121 19.39 -0.21 -19.24
N GLN A 122 20.00 -0.97 -18.32
CA GLN A 122 21.40 -1.40 -18.45
C GLN A 122 21.65 -2.26 -19.70
N THR A 123 20.67 -3.04 -20.14
CA THR A 123 20.74 -3.83 -21.39
C THR A 123 20.44 -3.03 -22.66
N GLY A 124 20.25 -1.71 -22.57
CA GLY A 124 19.93 -0.84 -23.72
C GLY A 124 18.50 -0.97 -24.26
N GLN A 125 17.61 -1.66 -23.57
CA GLN A 125 16.23 -1.93 -24.00
C GLN A 125 15.27 -0.79 -23.60
N LEU A 126 15.54 0.41 -24.11
CA LEU A 126 14.82 1.64 -23.73
C LEU A 126 13.31 1.57 -23.97
N THR A 127 12.87 0.99 -25.09
CA THR A 127 11.46 0.85 -25.44
C THR A 127 10.71 -0.02 -24.44
N LEU A 128 11.28 -1.17 -24.08
CA LEU A 128 10.74 -2.07 -23.07
C LEU A 128 10.74 -1.44 -21.67
N ALA A 129 11.80 -0.72 -21.31
CA ALA A 129 11.87 0.01 -20.05
C ALA A 129 10.77 1.09 -19.95
N ARG A 130 10.50 1.83 -21.04
CA ARG A 130 9.42 2.84 -21.09
C ARG A 130 8.04 2.23 -20.94
N GLU A 131 7.78 1.08 -21.55
CA GLU A 131 6.50 0.36 -21.41
C GLU A 131 6.29 -0.12 -19.97
N GLN A 132 7.28 -0.77 -19.38
CA GLN A 132 7.18 -1.25 -17.99
C GLN A 132 7.04 -0.09 -17.00
N ALA A 133 7.72 1.03 -17.24
CA ALA A 133 7.64 2.22 -16.40
C ALA A 133 6.27 2.90 -16.40
N LYS A 134 5.39 2.68 -17.40
CA LYS A 134 4.03 3.24 -17.41
C LYS A 134 3.19 2.79 -16.22
N SER A 135 3.46 1.60 -15.69
CA SER A 135 2.76 1.09 -14.50
C SER A 135 3.12 1.85 -13.22
N LEU A 136 4.32 2.45 -13.17
CA LEU A 136 4.83 3.18 -12.01
C LEU A 136 4.70 4.70 -12.16
N LEU A 137 4.62 5.19 -13.39
CA LEU A 137 4.58 6.61 -13.72
C LEU A 137 3.20 7.02 -14.23
N CYS A 138 2.57 8.01 -13.60
CA CYS A 138 1.31 8.59 -14.06
C CYS A 138 1.46 9.53 -15.27
N ARG A 139 2.64 9.57 -15.93
CA ARG A 139 2.97 10.48 -17.03
C ARG A 139 3.34 9.73 -18.29
N LYS A 140 3.18 10.36 -19.47
CA LYS A 140 3.57 9.79 -20.76
C LYS A 140 5.08 9.48 -20.76
N THR A 141 5.44 8.21 -20.98
CA THR A 141 6.84 7.74 -20.97
C THR A 141 7.47 7.66 -22.37
N SER A 142 6.69 7.85 -23.43
CA SER A 142 7.12 7.63 -24.82
C SER A 142 8.23 8.57 -25.29
N THR A 143 8.28 9.80 -24.77
CA THR A 143 9.25 10.83 -25.18
C THR A 143 10.43 10.99 -24.23
N LEU A 144 10.50 10.22 -23.13
CA LEU A 144 11.55 10.36 -22.11
C LEU A 144 12.87 9.77 -22.59
N SER A 145 13.96 10.56 -22.50
CA SER A 145 15.32 10.04 -22.62
C SER A 145 15.61 9.02 -21.51
N GLU A 146 16.68 8.23 -21.65
CA GLU A 146 17.11 7.29 -20.61
C GLU A 146 17.29 7.98 -19.25
N MET A 147 18.00 9.12 -19.24
CA MET A 147 18.19 9.91 -18.02
C MET A 147 16.90 10.56 -17.51
N GLY A 148 16.00 10.96 -18.40
CA GLY A 148 14.67 11.46 -18.01
C GLY A 148 13.80 10.37 -17.39
N LEU A 149 13.93 9.12 -17.85
CA LEU A 149 13.21 7.97 -17.34
C LEU A 149 13.73 7.55 -15.96
N THR A 150 15.04 7.47 -15.77
CA THR A 150 15.64 7.13 -14.46
C THR A 150 15.27 8.15 -13.39
N LYS A 151 15.35 9.45 -13.71
CA LYS A 151 14.90 10.52 -12.80
C LYS A 151 13.42 10.37 -12.44
N ALA A 152 12.57 10.11 -13.44
CA ALA A 152 11.13 9.87 -13.23
C ALA A 152 10.88 8.74 -12.22
N LEU A 153 11.58 7.63 -12.42
CA LEU A 153 11.42 6.43 -11.62
C LEU A 153 11.89 6.70 -10.19
N LEU A 154 13.03 7.35 -9.99
CA LEU A 154 13.49 7.72 -8.66
C LEU A 154 12.48 8.61 -7.92
N GLU A 155 11.97 9.67 -8.56
CA GLU A 155 10.94 10.54 -7.97
C GLU A 155 9.67 9.77 -7.60
N SER A 156 9.20 8.88 -8.48
CA SER A 156 7.99 8.08 -8.22
C SER A 156 8.22 7.07 -7.10
N LEU A 157 9.38 6.40 -7.08
CA LEU A 157 9.72 5.40 -6.08
C LEU A 157 9.89 6.03 -4.70
N THR A 158 10.57 7.16 -4.59
CA THR A 158 10.74 7.86 -3.31
C THR A 158 9.42 8.36 -2.77
N LEU A 159 8.59 8.98 -3.61
CA LEU A 159 7.27 9.48 -3.21
C LEU A 159 6.34 8.33 -2.79
N ARG A 160 6.28 7.26 -3.59
CA ARG A 160 5.45 6.07 -3.28
C ARG A 160 5.91 5.39 -2.00
N SER A 161 7.22 5.19 -1.85
CA SER A 161 7.85 4.66 -0.64
C SER A 161 7.44 5.45 0.59
N ALA A 162 7.63 6.78 0.55
CA ALA A 162 7.34 7.65 1.67
C ALA A 162 5.84 7.64 2.00
N SER A 163 4.96 7.81 1.02
CA SER A 163 3.52 7.83 1.23
C SER A 163 2.98 6.50 1.78
N HIS A 164 3.50 5.38 1.31
CA HIS A 164 3.06 4.07 1.78
C HIS A 164 3.53 3.80 3.21
N PHE A 165 4.82 4.00 3.49
CA PHE A 165 5.37 3.79 4.84
C PHE A 165 4.75 4.76 5.86
N VAL A 166 4.74 6.05 5.56
CA VAL A 166 4.20 7.07 6.46
C VAL A 166 2.68 6.89 6.61
N GLY A 167 1.96 6.63 5.52
CA GLY A 167 0.51 6.45 5.57
C GLY A 167 0.09 5.26 6.42
N VAL A 168 0.75 4.12 6.28
CA VAL A 168 0.45 2.91 7.06
C VAL A 168 0.82 3.09 8.53
N CYS A 169 2.02 3.62 8.83
CA CYS A 169 2.43 3.89 10.21
C CYS A 169 1.52 4.91 10.89
N LEU A 170 1.15 5.99 10.20
CA LEU A 170 0.27 7.02 10.74
C LEU A 170 -1.14 6.48 10.97
N ALA A 171 -1.67 5.69 10.03
CA ALA A 171 -2.97 5.04 10.18
C ALA A 171 -3.01 4.10 11.39
N PHE A 172 -1.97 3.29 11.59
CA PHE A 172 -1.83 2.40 12.75
C PHE A 172 -1.83 3.18 14.08
N VAL A 173 -1.05 4.26 14.15
CA VAL A 173 -0.99 5.10 15.36
C VAL A 173 -2.31 5.82 15.63
N LEU A 174 -2.99 6.33 14.61
CA LEU A 174 -4.27 7.01 14.77
C LEU A 174 -5.43 6.06 15.09
N ALA A 175 -5.40 4.85 14.54
CA ALA A 175 -6.39 3.81 14.85
C ALA A 175 -6.16 3.20 16.24
N GLY A 176 -4.94 3.32 16.78
CA GLY A 176 -4.56 2.79 18.09
C GLY A 176 -4.17 1.31 18.05
N GLY A 177 -3.71 0.81 16.91
CA GLY A 177 -3.61 -0.62 16.58
C GLY A 177 -4.35 -0.94 15.29
#